data_AF-A0A2W7B471-F1
#
_entry.id   AF-A0A2W7B471-F1
#
_cell.length_a   1.000
_cell.length_b   1.000
_cell.length_c   1.000
_cell.angle_alpha   90.00
_cell.angle_beta   90.00
_cell.angle_gamma   90.00
#
_symmetry.space_group_name_H-M   'P 1'
#
loop_
_entity.id
_entity.type
_entity.pdbx_description
1 polymer ?
#
loop_
_entity_poly.entity_id
_entity_poly.type
_entity_poly.pdbx_seq_one_letter_code
_entity_poly.pdbx_strand_id
1 'polypeptide(L)'
;MTWLVGHFLAVCIGISLGLLGGGGSVLALPILVYFMGVAPKSAIAMTLIIVGTVSLLGTIPHWKRGNINLKTVLIFGSATMIGAFGGARLATMPFITATFQMLLFAGMMLLAAGFMIRRASQSHKPKDLPPELELYPEPVCRYCWLWLMTEGIGVGVLTGLVGVGGGFAIVPALVLLGNIPMKQAIATSLLIIALNSIAGLLGYLGHIAIDWPLTVSFTFAAALGTIAGSYLAQFVSAKQLQKSFGYFLLAVATFVLIQNRQVFQQLNLPRINSSPGIQHRSS
;
A
#
# COMPACT_ATOMS: atom_id res chain seq x y z
N MET A 1 -22.18 14.22 11.18
CA MET A 1 -22.36 13.17 10.16
C MET A 1 -21.02 12.66 9.60
N THR A 2 -20.06 13.56 9.31
CA THR A 2 -18.72 13.21 8.79
C THR A 2 -17.92 12.25 9.69
N TRP A 3 -17.99 12.41 11.01
CA TRP A 3 -17.32 11.51 11.96
C TRP A 3 -17.81 10.06 11.91
N LEU A 4 -19.12 9.84 11.81
CA LEU A 4 -19.72 8.51 11.75
C LEU A 4 -19.33 7.80 10.43
N VAL A 5 -19.39 8.53 9.33
CA VAL A 5 -18.97 8.04 8.00
C VAL A 5 -17.48 7.75 7.98
N GLY A 6 -16.66 8.61 8.57
CA GLY A 6 -15.21 8.41 8.69
C GLY A 6 -14.85 7.14 9.46
N HIS A 7 -15.51 6.86 10.59
CA HIS A 7 -15.27 5.64 11.35
C HIS A 7 -15.75 4.38 10.63
N PHE A 8 -16.87 4.46 9.92
CA PHE A 8 -17.32 3.36 9.06
C PHE A 8 -16.30 3.05 7.96
N LEU A 9 -15.77 4.09 7.30
CA LEU A 9 -14.71 3.96 6.30
C LEU A 9 -13.41 3.40 6.91
N ALA A 10 -13.07 3.79 8.15
CA ALA A 10 -11.94 3.24 8.88
C ALA A 10 -12.09 1.73 9.12
N VAL A 11 -13.29 1.26 9.49
CA VAL A 11 -13.58 -0.17 9.61
C VAL A 11 -13.43 -0.86 8.25
N CYS A 12 -13.93 -0.29 7.16
CA CYS A 12 -13.77 -0.85 5.81
C CYS A 12 -12.30 -0.94 5.39
N ILE A 13 -11.49 0.09 5.67
CA ILE A 13 -10.04 0.08 5.50
C ILE A 13 -9.45 -1.09 6.30
N GLY A 14 -9.81 -1.21 7.57
CA GLY A 14 -9.37 -2.28 8.45
C GLY A 14 -9.67 -3.66 7.89
N ILE A 15 -10.92 -3.90 7.48
CA ILE A 15 -11.34 -5.18 6.88
C ILE A 15 -10.52 -5.45 5.62
N SER A 16 -10.37 -4.47 4.72
CA SER A 16 -9.56 -4.63 3.51
C SER A 16 -8.09 -4.94 3.82
N LEU A 17 -7.50 -4.27 4.82
CA LEU A 17 -6.13 -4.53 5.28
C LEU A 17 -5.98 -5.93 5.85
N GLY A 18 -6.88 -6.36 6.74
CA GLY A 18 -6.82 -7.68 7.35
C GLY A 18 -7.07 -8.82 6.36
N LEU A 19 -7.92 -8.56 5.36
CA LEU A 19 -8.35 -9.55 4.38
C LEU A 19 -7.36 -9.69 3.22
N LEU A 20 -6.78 -8.58 2.76
CA LEU A 20 -5.94 -8.52 1.57
C LEU A 20 -4.47 -8.18 1.89
N GLY A 21 -4.11 -7.95 3.15
CA GLY A 21 -2.78 -7.58 3.63
C GLY A 21 -2.45 -6.11 3.39
N GLY A 22 -2.49 -5.70 2.12
CA GLY A 22 -2.13 -4.35 1.66
C GLY A 22 -3.27 -3.49 1.16
N GLY A 23 -4.48 -4.04 1.03
CA GLY A 23 -5.62 -3.36 0.41
C GLY A 23 -6.08 -2.12 1.19
N GLY A 24 -6.16 -2.22 2.52
CA GLY A 24 -6.61 -1.09 3.34
C GLY A 24 -5.66 0.11 3.30
N SER A 25 -4.35 -0.12 3.15
CA SER A 25 -3.38 0.98 3.17
C SER A 25 -3.58 1.93 2.00
N VAL A 26 -3.94 1.38 0.82
CA VAL A 26 -4.31 2.14 -0.39
C VAL A 26 -5.38 3.20 -0.11
N LEU A 27 -6.40 2.82 0.66
CA LEU A 27 -7.59 3.64 0.90
C LEU A 27 -7.41 4.64 2.04
N ALA A 28 -6.49 4.36 2.97
CA ALA A 28 -6.27 5.20 4.15
C ALA A 28 -5.90 6.65 3.77
N LEU A 29 -4.95 6.83 2.84
CA LEU A 29 -4.51 8.17 2.44
C LEU A 29 -5.62 8.97 1.72
N PRO A 30 -6.29 8.46 0.67
CA PRO A 30 -7.40 9.16 0.02
C PRO A 30 -8.55 9.48 0.98
N ILE A 31 -8.87 8.60 1.93
CA ILE A 31 -9.95 8.84 2.89
C ILE A 31 -9.58 9.97 3.86
N LEU A 32 -8.35 9.99 4.37
CA LEU A 32 -7.90 11.09 5.23
C LEU A 32 -7.86 12.44 4.49
N VAL A 33 -7.39 12.46 3.24
CA VAL A 33 -7.28 13.70 2.47
C VAL A 33 -8.64 14.18 1.97
N TYR A 34 -9.41 13.34 1.27
CA TYR A 34 -10.62 13.76 0.57
C TYR A 34 -11.88 13.74 1.45
N PHE A 35 -12.01 12.77 2.37
CA PHE A 35 -13.20 12.67 3.23
C PHE A 35 -13.00 13.39 4.57
N MET A 36 -11.83 13.27 5.18
CA MET A 36 -11.55 13.92 6.47
C MET A 36 -10.94 15.33 6.33
N GLY A 37 -10.59 15.76 5.11
CA GLY A 37 -10.07 17.10 4.84
C GLY A 37 -8.69 17.36 5.43
N VAL A 38 -7.93 16.31 5.76
CA VAL A 38 -6.60 16.42 6.36
C VAL A 38 -5.58 16.86 5.30
N ALA A 39 -4.71 17.80 5.66
CA ALA A 39 -3.65 18.25 4.78
C ALA A 39 -2.76 17.07 4.32
N PRO A 40 -2.37 16.95 3.03
CA PRO A 40 -1.69 15.76 2.50
C PRO A 40 -0.44 15.33 3.28
N LYS A 41 0.40 16.28 3.70
CA LYS A 41 1.60 15.98 4.50
C LYS A 41 1.26 15.36 5.86
N SER A 42 0.22 15.86 6.52
CA SER A 42 -0.28 15.32 7.79
C SER A 42 -0.92 13.95 7.59
N ALA A 43 -1.71 13.78 6.52
CA ALA A 43 -2.38 12.53 6.19
C ALA A 43 -1.40 11.38 5.93
N ILE A 44 -0.22 11.65 5.34
CA ILE A 44 0.85 10.66 5.15
C ILE A 44 1.35 10.16 6.52
N ALA A 45 1.71 11.06 7.42
CA ALA A 45 2.19 10.69 8.76
C ALA A 45 1.13 9.92 9.55
N MET A 46 -0.13 10.38 9.52
CA MET A 46 -1.26 9.70 10.15
C MET A 46 -1.50 8.31 9.55
N THR A 47 -1.40 8.16 8.22
CA THR A 47 -1.55 6.87 7.53
C THR A 47 -0.47 5.89 7.96
N LEU A 48 0.78 6.33 8.07
CA LEU A 48 1.89 5.48 8.54
C LEU A 48 1.64 4.97 9.96
N ILE A 49 1.13 5.83 10.86
CA ILE A 49 0.76 5.41 12.22
C ILE A 49 -0.41 4.42 12.17
N ILE A 50 -1.53 4.79 11.54
CA ILE A 50 -2.75 3.97 11.47
C ILE A 50 -2.44 2.61 10.84
N VAL A 51 -1.92 2.59 9.62
CA VAL A 51 -1.64 1.35 8.89
C VAL A 51 -0.56 0.53 9.60
N GLY A 52 0.49 1.17 10.13
CA GLY A 52 1.54 0.47 10.87
C GLY A 52 1.01 -0.27 12.08
N THR A 53 0.23 0.41 12.93
CA THR A 53 -0.37 -0.19 14.13
C THR A 53 -1.40 -1.27 13.76
N VAL A 54 -2.27 -0.99 12.78
CA VAL A 54 -3.33 -1.91 12.37
C VAL A 54 -2.74 -3.16 11.71
N SER A 55 -1.69 -3.03 10.89
CA SER A 55 -0.99 -4.17 10.30
C SER A 55 -0.26 -5.00 11.34
N LEU A 56 0.31 -4.39 12.38
CA LEU A 56 0.91 -5.12 13.50
C LEU A 56 -0.14 -5.97 14.24
N LEU A 57 -1.32 -5.39 14.51
CA LEU A 57 -2.45 -6.12 15.11
C LEU A 57 -2.96 -7.25 14.20
N GLY A 58 -3.08 -6.99 12.89
CA GLY A 58 -3.46 -7.99 11.90
C GLY A 58 -2.44 -9.13 11.76
N THR A 59 -1.17 -8.88 12.08
CA THR A 59 -0.13 -9.91 12.07
C THR A 59 -0.37 -10.96 13.15
N ILE A 60 -0.94 -10.60 14.32
CA ILE A 60 -1.08 -11.49 15.48
C ILE A 60 -1.88 -12.77 15.14
N PRO A 61 -3.10 -12.70 14.54
CA PRO A 61 -3.82 -13.91 14.10
C PRO A 61 -3.04 -14.77 13.11
N HIS A 62 -2.26 -14.17 12.21
CA HIS A 62 -1.48 -14.91 11.22
C HIS A 62 -0.22 -15.55 11.81
N TRP A 63 0.40 -14.90 12.80
CA TRP A 63 1.53 -15.43 13.56
C TRP A 63 1.14 -16.69 14.32
N LYS A 64 0.01 -16.65 15.03
CA LYS A 64 -0.53 -17.82 15.77
C LYS A 64 -0.80 -19.03 14.87
N ARG A 65 -0.98 -18.81 13.57
CA ARG A 65 -1.27 -19.86 12.56
C ARG A 65 -0.04 -20.30 11.75
N GLY A 66 1.15 -19.78 12.04
CA GLY A 66 2.37 -20.14 11.33
C GLY A 66 2.42 -19.70 9.85
N ASN A 67 1.58 -18.75 9.43
CA ASN A 67 1.48 -18.33 8.03
C ASN A 67 2.54 -17.32 7.60
N ILE A 68 3.42 -16.89 8.51
CA ILE A 68 4.41 -15.83 8.28
C ILE A 68 5.74 -16.45 7.87
N ASN A 69 6.26 -16.05 6.71
CA ASN A 69 7.58 -16.47 6.27
C ASN A 69 8.65 -15.50 6.79
N LEU A 70 9.24 -15.80 7.95
CA LEU A 70 10.23 -14.94 8.60
C LEU A 70 11.48 -14.71 7.75
N LYS A 71 11.89 -15.68 6.93
CA LYS A 71 13.03 -15.52 6.02
C LYS A 71 12.75 -14.44 4.98
N THR A 72 11.54 -14.43 4.43
CA THR A 72 11.08 -13.36 3.53
C THR A 72 10.98 -12.03 4.24
N VAL A 73 10.45 -11.98 5.47
CA VAL A 73 10.41 -10.73 6.27
C VAL A 73 11.81 -10.17 6.47
N LEU A 74 12.80 -11.02 6.79
CA LEU A 74 14.16 -10.57 7.01
C LEU A 74 14.81 -10.04 5.73
N ILE A 75 14.70 -10.77 4.61
CA ILE A 75 15.36 -10.41 3.34
C ILE A 75 14.62 -9.29 2.62
N PHE A 76 13.33 -9.51 2.30
CA PHE A 76 12.52 -8.53 1.57
C PHE A 76 12.16 -7.35 2.46
N GLY A 77 11.80 -7.60 3.73
CA GLY A 77 11.41 -6.53 4.65
C GLY A 77 12.54 -5.53 4.90
N SER A 78 13.76 -6.00 5.22
CA SER A 78 14.90 -5.08 5.43
C SER A 78 15.22 -4.26 4.18
N ALA A 79 15.22 -4.88 3.01
CA ALA A 79 15.39 -4.20 1.73
C ALA A 79 14.30 -3.14 1.50
N THR A 80 13.03 -3.49 1.76
CA THR A 80 11.92 -2.54 1.63
C THR A 80 11.96 -1.42 2.66
N MET A 81 12.48 -1.66 3.87
CA MET A 81 12.62 -0.60 4.90
C MET A 81 13.66 0.43 4.48
N ILE A 82 14.81 -0.02 3.98
CA ILE A 82 15.87 0.86 3.45
C ILE A 82 15.31 1.67 2.29
N GLY A 83 14.63 1.00 1.35
CA GLY A 83 13.97 1.66 0.23
C GLY A 83 12.91 2.67 0.69
N ALA A 84 12.06 2.30 1.65
CA ALA A 84 10.97 3.15 2.16
C ALA A 84 11.50 4.41 2.85
N PHE A 85 12.55 4.29 3.66
CA PHE A 85 13.21 5.43 4.25
C PHE A 85 13.82 6.36 3.19
N GLY A 86 14.54 5.80 2.21
CA GLY A 86 15.10 6.55 1.09
C GLY A 86 14.03 7.24 0.24
N GLY A 87 12.96 6.52 -0.10
CA GLY A 87 11.81 7.02 -0.84
C GLY A 87 11.07 8.15 -0.11
N ALA A 88 10.89 8.03 1.21
CA ALA A 88 10.28 9.08 2.03
C ALA A 88 11.14 10.35 2.05
N ARG A 89 12.48 10.22 2.09
CA ARG A 89 13.39 11.37 1.98
C ARG A 89 13.41 11.98 0.58
N LEU A 90 13.28 11.17 -0.47
CA LEU A 90 13.12 11.68 -1.84
C LEU A 90 11.78 12.42 -2.01
N ALA A 91 10.72 11.97 -1.34
CA ALA A 91 9.40 12.58 -1.41
C ALA A 91 9.34 14.00 -0.83
N THR A 92 10.28 14.37 0.05
CA THR A 92 10.34 15.73 0.61
C THR A 92 11.13 16.70 -0.26
N MET A 93 11.78 16.22 -1.34
CA MET A 93 12.52 17.07 -2.26
C MET A 93 11.57 17.94 -3.11
N PRO A 94 11.94 19.20 -3.40
CA PRO A 94 11.07 20.17 -4.09
C PRO A 94 10.70 19.77 -5.53
N PHE A 95 11.45 18.85 -6.14
CA PHE A 95 11.19 18.35 -7.50
C PHE A 95 10.07 17.30 -7.57
N ILE A 96 9.73 16.65 -6.44
CA ILE A 96 8.68 15.63 -6.39
C ILE A 96 7.35 16.30 -6.11
N THR A 97 6.55 16.47 -7.16
CA THR A 97 5.20 17.05 -7.06
C THR A 97 4.17 16.02 -6.63
N ALA A 98 3.11 16.46 -5.94
CA ALA A 98 1.99 15.61 -5.55
C ALA A 98 1.35 14.89 -6.76
N THR A 99 1.29 15.57 -7.91
CA THR A 99 0.82 15.01 -9.18
C THR A 99 1.62 13.79 -9.60
N PHE A 100 2.96 13.89 -9.56
CA PHE A 100 3.84 12.78 -9.94
C PHE A 100 3.67 11.58 -9.00
N GLN A 101 3.55 11.82 -7.69
CA GLN A 101 3.33 10.77 -6.70
C GLN A 101 1.99 10.04 -6.94
N MET A 102 0.92 10.77 -7.25
CA MET A 102 -0.39 10.18 -7.53
C MET A 102 -0.42 9.40 -8.85
N LEU A 103 0.27 9.90 -9.87
CA LEU A 103 0.45 9.20 -11.14
C LEU A 103 1.21 7.90 -10.99
N LEU A 104 2.33 7.94 -10.26
CA LEU A 104 3.15 6.77 -9.96
C LEU A 104 2.35 5.75 -9.14
N PHE A 105 1.59 6.20 -8.15
CA PHE A 105 0.70 5.36 -7.36
C PHE A 105 -0.35 4.66 -8.22
N ALA A 106 -1.11 5.43 -9.02
CA ALA A 106 -2.14 4.88 -9.89
C ALA A 106 -1.55 3.90 -10.93
N GLY A 107 -0.42 4.24 -11.54
CA GLY A 107 0.28 3.38 -12.49
C GLY A 107 0.69 2.04 -11.88
N MET A 108 1.32 2.05 -10.69
CA MET A 108 1.67 0.82 -9.98
C MET A 108 0.45 -0.03 -9.63
N MET A 109 -0.63 0.61 -9.20
CA MET A 109 -1.87 -0.09 -8.89
C MET A 109 -2.49 -0.76 -10.11
N LEU A 110 -2.50 -0.08 -11.27
CA LEU A 110 -2.99 -0.66 -12.53
C LEU A 110 -2.13 -1.84 -12.98
N LEU A 111 -0.81 -1.72 -12.87
CA LEU A 111 0.11 -2.82 -13.17
C LEU A 111 -0.14 -4.02 -12.24
N ALA A 112 -0.14 -3.79 -10.92
CA ALA A 112 -0.41 -4.81 -9.93
C ALA A 112 -1.78 -5.47 -10.13
N ALA A 113 -2.83 -4.68 -10.39
CA ALA A 113 -4.17 -5.18 -10.70
C ALA A 113 -4.17 -6.08 -11.94
N GLY A 114 -3.58 -5.61 -13.05
CA GLY A 114 -3.49 -6.37 -14.29
C GLY A 114 -2.76 -7.70 -14.12
N PHE A 115 -1.62 -7.71 -13.44
CA PHE A 115 -0.87 -8.94 -13.17
C PHE A 115 -1.62 -9.89 -12.22
N MET A 116 -2.21 -9.37 -11.15
CA MET A 116 -2.98 -10.17 -10.19
C MET A 116 -4.19 -10.86 -10.83
N ILE A 117 -4.96 -10.12 -11.64
CA ILE A 117 -6.15 -10.65 -12.34
C ILE A 117 -5.73 -11.69 -13.37
N ARG A 118 -4.69 -11.41 -14.18
CA ARG A 118 -4.17 -12.37 -15.17
C ARG A 118 -3.70 -13.66 -14.52
N ARG A 119 -2.89 -13.57 -13.46
CA ARG A 119 -2.36 -14.74 -12.75
C ARG A 119 -3.48 -15.54 -12.06
N ALA A 120 -4.48 -14.87 -11.48
CA ALA A 120 -5.64 -15.56 -10.89
C ALA A 120 -6.46 -16.33 -11.93
N SER A 121 -6.51 -15.83 -13.17
CA SER A 121 -7.14 -16.53 -14.30
C SER A 121 -6.31 -17.72 -14.79
N GLN A 122 -4.98 -17.63 -14.72
CA GLN A 122 -4.05 -18.68 -15.17
C GLN A 122 -3.84 -19.81 -14.16
N SER A 123 -4.34 -19.69 -12.92
CA SER A 123 -4.30 -20.76 -11.91
C SER A 123 -5.11 -22.03 -12.26
N HIS A 124 -5.60 -22.18 -13.49
CA HIS A 124 -6.10 -23.45 -14.04
C HIS A 124 -5.00 -24.22 -14.76
N LYS A 125 -4.28 -25.06 -14.02
CA LYS A 125 -3.90 -26.39 -14.50
C LYS A 125 -3.95 -27.34 -13.30
N PRO A 126 -4.98 -28.21 -13.19
CA PRO A 126 -4.85 -29.40 -12.36
C PRO A 126 -3.81 -30.29 -13.05
N LYS A 127 -2.73 -30.62 -12.34
CA LYS A 127 -1.87 -31.73 -12.74
C LYS A 127 -2.22 -32.85 -11.78
N ASP A 128 -2.67 -33.96 -12.34
CA ASP A 128 -3.12 -35.18 -11.66
C ASP A 128 -2.05 -35.70 -10.68
N LEU A 129 -2.05 -35.20 -9.45
CA LEU A 129 -1.25 -35.74 -8.36
C LEU A 129 -2.15 -36.05 -7.15
N PRO A 130 -1.94 -37.20 -6.49
CA PRO A 130 -2.71 -37.60 -5.31
C PRO A 130 -2.54 -36.61 -4.15
N PRO A 131 -3.51 -36.53 -3.21
CA PRO A 131 -3.68 -35.40 -2.28
C PRO A 131 -2.63 -35.31 -1.15
N GLU A 132 -1.61 -36.17 -1.16
CA GLU A 132 -0.72 -36.38 -0.01
C GLU A 132 0.65 -35.71 -0.14
N LEU A 133 0.91 -35.02 -1.27
CA LEU A 133 2.21 -34.42 -1.60
C LEU A 133 2.13 -32.91 -1.90
N GLU A 134 1.09 -32.22 -1.43
CA GLU A 134 0.96 -30.75 -1.51
C GLU A 134 1.81 -30.03 -0.43
N LEU A 135 2.96 -30.62 -0.08
CA LEU A 135 3.95 -30.01 0.79
C LEU A 135 4.69 -28.94 -0.04
N TYR A 136 4.39 -27.67 0.29
CA TYR A 136 5.12 -26.43 0.01
C TYR A 136 6.08 -26.46 -1.19
N PRO A 137 5.83 -25.69 -2.28
CA PRO A 137 6.80 -25.60 -3.37
C PRO A 137 8.15 -25.12 -2.82
N GLU A 138 9.18 -25.94 -3.02
CA GLU A 138 10.58 -25.63 -2.72
C GLU A 138 10.96 -24.23 -3.25
N PRO A 139 11.61 -23.37 -2.46
CA PRO A 139 12.02 -22.06 -2.93
C PRO A 139 13.06 -22.19 -4.04
N VAL A 140 12.66 -21.77 -5.23
CA VAL A 140 13.47 -21.78 -6.45
C VAL A 140 14.66 -20.80 -6.31
N CYS A 141 15.87 -21.34 -6.54
CA CYS A 141 17.14 -20.66 -6.81
C CYS A 141 17.95 -20.01 -5.67
N ARG A 142 19.20 -20.49 -5.56
CA ARG A 142 20.30 -20.04 -4.67
C ARG A 142 20.72 -18.57 -4.82
N TYR A 143 20.37 -17.90 -5.94
CA TYR A 143 20.62 -16.47 -6.21
C TYR A 143 19.35 -15.60 -6.18
N CYS A 144 18.19 -16.15 -5.82
CA CYS A 144 16.91 -15.41 -5.79
C CYS A 144 16.87 -14.34 -4.69
N TRP A 145 17.67 -14.47 -3.61
CA TRP A 145 17.68 -13.51 -2.51
C TRP A 145 18.20 -12.12 -2.91
N LEU A 146 19.21 -12.05 -3.79
CA LEU A 146 19.72 -10.77 -4.32
C LEU A 146 18.69 -10.08 -5.20
N TRP A 147 17.99 -10.84 -6.05
CA TRP A 147 16.87 -10.32 -6.85
C TRP A 147 15.72 -9.82 -5.96
N LEU A 148 15.41 -10.57 -4.90
CA LEU A 148 14.38 -10.20 -3.94
C LEU A 148 14.75 -8.92 -3.18
N MET A 149 16.04 -8.68 -2.92
CA MET A 149 16.52 -7.45 -2.31
C MET A 149 16.42 -6.25 -3.27
N THR A 150 16.79 -6.39 -4.54
CA THR A 150 16.67 -5.29 -5.51
C THR A 150 15.21 -4.89 -5.72
N GLU A 151 14.32 -5.88 -5.81
CA GLU A 151 12.87 -5.66 -5.87
C GLU A 151 12.35 -5.04 -4.58
N GLY A 152 12.81 -5.52 -3.42
CA GLY A 152 12.46 -4.97 -2.12
C GLY A 152 12.85 -3.50 -2.00
N ILE A 153 14.05 -3.12 -2.44
CA ILE A 153 14.47 -1.72 -2.47
C ILE A 153 13.58 -0.92 -3.42
N GLY A 154 13.31 -1.42 -4.63
CA GLY A 154 12.44 -0.74 -5.60
C GLY A 154 11.04 -0.50 -5.05
N VAL A 155 10.39 -1.56 -4.55
CA VAL A 155 9.08 -1.48 -3.88
C VAL A 155 9.15 -0.54 -2.68
N GLY A 156 10.19 -0.62 -1.86
CA GLY A 156 10.43 0.27 -0.73
C GLY A 156 10.47 1.74 -1.17
N VAL A 157 11.33 2.09 -2.12
CA VAL A 157 11.46 3.46 -2.63
C VAL A 157 10.14 3.97 -3.17
N LEU A 158 9.45 3.18 -3.99
CA LEU A 158 8.16 3.56 -4.57
C LEU A 158 7.10 3.76 -3.47
N THR A 159 7.06 2.88 -2.48
CA THR A 159 6.09 2.97 -1.39
C THR A 159 6.37 4.11 -0.42
N GLY A 160 7.64 4.39 -0.12
CA GLY A 160 8.09 5.56 0.63
C GLY A 160 7.82 6.86 -0.11
N LEU A 161 8.00 6.87 -1.45
CA LEU A 161 7.70 8.02 -2.30
C LEU A 161 6.22 8.41 -2.27
N VAL A 162 5.31 7.43 -2.26
CA VAL A 162 3.86 7.71 -2.21
C VAL A 162 3.39 7.96 -0.76
N GLY A 163 4.03 7.37 0.23
CA GLY A 163 3.69 7.59 1.65
C GLY A 163 2.46 6.82 2.14
N VAL A 164 2.05 5.75 1.47
CA VAL A 164 0.79 5.00 1.72
C VAL A 164 1.03 3.75 2.58
N GLY A 165 2.15 3.67 3.31
CA GLY A 165 2.51 2.49 4.14
C GLY A 165 2.84 1.22 3.35
N GLY A 166 2.94 1.30 2.02
CA GLY A 166 3.51 0.30 1.12
C GLY A 166 2.80 -1.03 0.92
N GLY A 167 1.74 -1.34 1.67
CA GLY A 167 1.09 -2.64 1.64
C GLY A 167 0.60 -3.10 0.27
N PHE A 168 0.08 -2.17 -0.51
CA PHE A 168 -0.51 -2.47 -1.81
C PHE A 168 0.47 -3.00 -2.86
N ALA A 169 1.76 -2.64 -2.74
CA ALA A 169 2.82 -3.08 -3.66
C ALA A 169 3.58 -4.30 -3.11
N ILE A 170 3.62 -4.47 -1.78
CA ILE A 170 4.28 -5.61 -1.12
C ILE A 170 3.57 -6.91 -1.46
N VAL A 171 2.23 -6.97 -1.36
CA VAL A 171 1.49 -8.22 -1.64
C VAL A 171 1.69 -8.72 -3.08
N PRO A 172 1.53 -7.87 -4.13
CA PRO A 172 1.85 -8.27 -5.49
C PRO A 172 3.29 -8.70 -5.67
N ALA A 173 4.26 -7.99 -5.09
CA ALA A 173 5.66 -8.35 -5.21
C ALA A 173 5.94 -9.75 -4.63
N LEU A 174 5.42 -10.05 -3.44
CA LEU A 174 5.61 -11.35 -2.79
C LEU A 174 4.98 -12.50 -3.59
N VAL A 175 3.77 -12.30 -4.14
CA VAL A 175 3.09 -13.34 -4.91
C VAL A 175 3.71 -13.49 -6.30
N LEU A 176 3.95 -12.38 -7.00
CA LEU A 176 4.40 -12.38 -8.39
C LEU A 176 5.87 -12.76 -8.50
N LEU A 177 6.72 -12.15 -7.69
CA LEU A 177 8.17 -12.27 -7.77
C LEU A 177 8.70 -13.31 -6.78
N GLY A 178 8.18 -13.30 -5.55
CA GLY A 178 8.55 -14.27 -4.52
C GLY A 178 7.88 -15.64 -4.68
N ASN A 179 6.94 -15.78 -5.62
CA ASN A 179 6.12 -16.98 -5.82
C ASN A 179 5.47 -17.52 -4.54
N ILE A 180 5.19 -16.63 -3.58
CA ILE A 180 4.65 -17.00 -2.27
C ILE A 180 3.13 -17.22 -2.39
N PRO A 181 2.57 -18.28 -1.78
CA PRO A 181 1.12 -18.49 -1.75
C PRO A 181 0.38 -17.26 -1.19
N MET A 182 -0.74 -16.86 -1.81
CA MET A 182 -1.46 -15.62 -1.47
C MET A 182 -1.73 -15.45 0.04
N LYS A 183 -2.16 -16.52 0.74
CA LYS A 183 -2.43 -16.46 2.20
C LYS A 183 -1.17 -16.19 3.02
N GLN A 184 -0.04 -16.77 2.64
CA GLN A 184 1.27 -16.50 3.27
C GLN A 184 1.79 -15.12 2.89
N ALA A 185 1.59 -14.68 1.65
CA ALA A 185 1.97 -13.36 1.20
C ALA A 185 1.23 -12.26 1.97
N ILE A 186 -0.07 -12.43 2.24
CA ILE A 186 -0.86 -11.52 3.08
C ILE A 186 -0.29 -11.47 4.51
N ALA A 187 -0.13 -12.63 5.15
CA ALA A 187 0.43 -12.73 6.50
C ALA A 187 1.83 -12.08 6.61
N THR A 188 2.71 -12.40 5.67
CA THR A 188 4.08 -11.89 5.60
C THR A 188 4.09 -10.39 5.32
N SER A 189 3.21 -9.91 4.42
CA SER A 189 3.10 -8.49 4.08
C SER A 189 2.67 -7.63 5.25
N LEU A 190 1.74 -8.10 6.10
CA LEU A 190 1.28 -7.32 7.26
C LEU A 190 2.44 -6.97 8.20
N LEU A 191 3.35 -7.91 8.45
CA LEU A 191 4.53 -7.65 9.26
C LEU A 191 5.49 -6.69 8.56
N ILE A 192 5.73 -6.86 7.26
CA ILE A 192 6.59 -5.96 6.48
C ILE A 192 6.00 -4.54 6.41
N ILE A 193 4.69 -4.41 6.28
CA ILE A 193 3.98 -3.12 6.31
C ILE A 193 4.17 -2.42 7.65
N ALA A 194 4.04 -3.14 8.76
CA ALA A 194 4.29 -2.58 10.09
C ALA A 194 5.72 -2.04 10.20
N LEU A 195 6.71 -2.83 9.76
CA LEU A 195 8.12 -2.42 9.76
C LEU A 195 8.40 -1.23 8.84
N ASN A 196 7.85 -1.23 7.62
CA ASN A 196 8.00 -0.13 6.67
C ASN A 196 7.30 1.14 7.15
N SER A 197 6.19 1.00 7.87
CA SER A 197 5.48 2.15 8.44
C SER A 197 6.31 2.84 9.51
N ILE A 198 7.02 2.07 10.35
CA ILE A 198 8.00 2.60 11.30
C ILE A 198 9.13 3.31 10.53
N ALA A 199 9.74 2.66 9.54
CA ALA A 199 10.83 3.24 8.75
C ALA A 199 10.40 4.52 8.00
N GLY A 200 9.21 4.54 7.41
CA GLY A 200 8.63 5.68 6.74
C GLY A 200 8.33 6.83 7.70
N LEU A 201 7.78 6.54 8.89
CA LEU A 201 7.50 7.54 9.91
C LEU A 201 8.80 8.20 10.39
N LEU A 202 9.86 7.42 10.60
CA LEU A 202 11.21 7.95 10.91
C LEU A 202 11.76 8.84 9.78
N GLY A 203 11.45 8.52 8.52
CA GLY A 203 11.83 9.33 7.36
C GLY A 203 11.14 10.71 7.34
N TYR A 204 9.95 10.80 7.92
CA TYR A 204 9.11 12.01 8.01
C TYR A 204 9.17 12.74 9.36
N LEU A 205 9.89 12.21 10.37
CA LEU A 205 10.01 12.83 11.70
C LEU A 205 10.59 14.26 11.60
N GLY A 206 9.95 15.19 12.31
CA GLY A 206 10.49 16.54 12.58
C GLY A 206 9.67 17.74 12.08
N HIS A 207 8.70 17.57 11.17
CA HIS A 207 8.06 18.73 10.50
C HIS A 207 6.55 18.60 10.18
N ILE A 208 5.79 17.75 10.90
CA ILE A 208 4.39 17.48 10.52
C ILE A 208 3.46 17.52 11.73
N ALA A 209 2.39 18.32 11.62
CA ALA A 209 1.30 18.32 12.59
C ALA A 209 0.47 17.05 12.46
N ILE A 210 0.24 16.35 13.57
CA ILE A 210 -0.56 15.12 13.64
C ILE A 210 -1.81 15.42 14.48
N ASP A 211 -2.99 15.17 13.92
CA ASP A 211 -4.23 15.17 14.69
C ASP A 211 -4.34 13.85 15.48
N TRP A 212 -3.85 13.87 16.72
CA TRP A 212 -3.84 12.70 17.59
C TRP A 212 -5.24 12.14 17.90
N PRO A 213 -6.25 12.96 18.26
CA PRO A 213 -7.61 12.47 18.46
C PRO A 213 -8.17 11.72 17.25
N LEU A 214 -8.01 12.29 16.05
CA LEU A 214 -8.45 11.62 14.83
C LEU A 214 -7.64 10.35 14.58
N THR A 215 -6.31 10.40 14.69
CA THR A 215 -5.43 9.24 14.44
C THR A 215 -5.78 8.07 15.34
N VAL A 216 -5.94 8.29 16.65
CA VAL A 216 -6.23 7.22 17.62
C VAL A 216 -7.61 6.62 17.39
N SER A 217 -8.64 7.45 17.22
CA SER A 217 -10.01 6.98 17.00
C SER A 217 -10.14 6.20 15.68
N PHE A 218 -9.49 6.69 14.62
CA PHE A 218 -9.46 6.02 13.32
C PHE A 218 -8.67 4.71 13.37
N THR A 219 -7.54 4.68 14.10
CA THR A 219 -6.74 3.46 14.33
C THR A 219 -7.56 2.41 15.06
N PHE A 220 -8.32 2.79 16.09
CA PHE A 220 -9.15 1.86 16.85
C PHE A 220 -10.24 1.23 15.98
N ALA A 221 -10.96 2.05 15.19
CA ALA A 221 -11.97 1.56 14.26
C ALA A 221 -11.37 0.63 13.19
N ALA A 222 -10.23 1.00 12.61
CA ALA A 222 -9.53 0.17 11.63
C ALA A 222 -8.97 -1.13 12.25
N ALA A 223 -8.50 -1.10 13.49
CA ALA A 223 -8.02 -2.29 14.20
C ALA A 223 -9.10 -3.35 14.36
N LEU A 224 -10.31 -2.94 14.76
CA LEU A 224 -11.47 -3.84 14.84
C LEU A 224 -11.79 -4.46 13.48
N GLY A 225 -11.78 -3.62 12.43
CA GLY A 225 -11.97 -4.09 11.06
C GLY A 225 -10.90 -5.10 10.63
N THR A 226 -9.63 -4.86 10.96
CA THR A 226 -8.53 -5.76 10.58
C THR A 226 -8.58 -7.11 11.27
N ILE A 227 -8.94 -7.15 12.55
CA ILE A 227 -9.13 -8.43 13.25
C ILE A 227 -10.24 -9.24 12.55
N ALA A 228 -11.37 -8.61 12.25
CA ALA A 228 -12.46 -9.24 11.52
C ALA A 228 -12.05 -9.68 10.09
N GLY A 229 -11.32 -8.83 9.37
CA GLY A 229 -10.82 -9.11 8.02
C GLY A 229 -9.83 -10.27 7.98
N SER A 230 -8.87 -10.31 8.92
CA SER A 230 -7.88 -11.39 9.06
C SER A 230 -8.49 -12.71 9.52
N TYR A 231 -9.64 -12.67 10.20
CA TYR A 231 -10.46 -13.85 10.46
C TYR A 231 -11.18 -14.29 9.19
N LEU A 232 -11.84 -13.38 8.46
CA LEU A 232 -12.58 -13.71 7.25
C LEU A 232 -11.68 -14.23 6.12
N ALA A 233 -10.44 -13.74 6.03
CA ALA A 233 -9.44 -14.19 5.06
C ALA A 233 -9.19 -15.71 5.05
N GLN A 234 -9.42 -16.39 6.18
CA GLN A 234 -9.17 -17.83 6.27
C GLN A 234 -10.22 -18.66 5.53
N PHE A 235 -11.46 -18.16 5.46
CA PHE A 235 -12.59 -18.84 4.80
C PHE A 235 -12.63 -18.56 3.30
N VAL A 236 -11.89 -17.56 2.83
CA VAL A 236 -11.81 -17.22 1.40
C VAL A 236 -10.70 -18.04 0.75
N SER A 237 -10.96 -18.56 -0.46
CA SER A 237 -9.95 -19.28 -1.23
C SER A 237 -8.83 -18.33 -1.70
N ALA A 238 -7.60 -18.84 -1.82
CA ALA A 238 -6.46 -18.03 -2.26
C ALA A 238 -6.71 -17.36 -3.63
N LYS A 239 -7.36 -18.07 -4.56
CA LYS A 239 -7.73 -17.57 -5.89
C LYS A 239 -8.73 -16.42 -5.82
N GLN A 240 -9.77 -16.54 -4.99
CA GLN A 240 -10.73 -15.45 -4.78
C GLN A 240 -10.05 -14.25 -4.15
N LEU A 241 -9.19 -14.47 -3.16
CA LEU A 241 -8.47 -13.39 -2.48
C LEU A 241 -7.57 -12.60 -3.43
N GLN A 242 -6.84 -13.32 -4.29
CA GLN A 242 -5.99 -12.75 -5.32
C GLN A 242 -6.80 -11.97 -6.37
N LYS A 243 -7.92 -12.55 -6.84
CA LYS A 243 -8.81 -11.90 -7.82
C LYS A 243 -9.47 -10.64 -7.23
N SER A 244 -10.03 -10.74 -6.02
CA SER A 244 -10.64 -9.62 -5.30
C SER A 244 -9.64 -8.49 -5.04
N PHE A 245 -8.40 -8.82 -4.66
CA PHE A 245 -7.35 -7.82 -4.49
C PHE A 245 -7.03 -7.10 -5.81
N GLY A 246 -6.94 -7.83 -6.92
CA GLY A 246 -6.72 -7.23 -8.25
C GLY A 246 -7.83 -6.25 -8.66
N TYR A 247 -9.11 -6.64 -8.51
CA TYR A 247 -10.23 -5.74 -8.79
C TYR A 247 -10.30 -4.56 -7.82
N PHE A 248 -9.96 -4.78 -6.56
CA PHE A 248 -9.89 -3.73 -5.56
C PHE A 248 -8.84 -2.67 -5.94
N LEU A 249 -7.64 -3.09 -6.34
CA LEU A 249 -6.61 -2.18 -6.83
C LEU A 249 -7.06 -1.43 -8.10
N LEU A 250 -7.73 -2.12 -9.03
CA LEU A 250 -8.25 -1.50 -10.24
C LEU A 250 -9.29 -0.40 -9.92
N ALA A 251 -10.20 -0.68 -8.97
CA ALA A 251 -11.24 0.26 -8.57
C ALA A 251 -10.64 1.52 -7.94
N VAL A 252 -9.69 1.35 -7.01
CA VAL A 252 -9.07 2.50 -6.34
C VAL A 252 -8.15 3.28 -7.28
N ALA A 253 -7.40 2.62 -8.17
CA ALA A 253 -6.61 3.31 -9.19
C ALA A 253 -7.50 4.17 -10.10
N THR A 254 -8.63 3.62 -10.54
CA THR A 254 -9.61 4.33 -11.37
C THR A 254 -10.19 5.53 -10.62
N PHE A 255 -10.56 5.36 -9.35
CA PHE A 255 -11.05 6.45 -8.50
C PHE A 255 -10.03 7.58 -8.35
N VAL A 256 -8.78 7.26 -8.03
CA VAL A 256 -7.70 8.25 -7.90
C VAL A 256 -7.46 8.99 -9.21
N LEU A 257 -7.47 8.31 -10.35
CA LEU A 257 -7.33 8.94 -11.66
C LEU A 257 -8.50 9.87 -12.00
N ILE A 258 -9.73 9.49 -11.66
CA ILE A 258 -10.92 10.34 -11.85
C ILE A 258 -10.82 11.61 -11.01
N GLN A 259 -10.49 11.47 -9.72
CA GLN A 259 -10.39 12.62 -8.81
C GLN A 259 -9.29 13.59 -9.24
N ASN A 260 -8.22 13.08 -9.85
CA ASN A 260 -7.10 13.88 -10.33
C ASN A 260 -7.24 14.35 -11.80
N ARG A 261 -8.39 14.15 -12.46
CA ARG A 261 -8.64 14.62 -13.84
C ARG A 261 -8.35 16.10 -14.05
N GLN A 262 -8.62 16.94 -13.05
CA GLN A 262 -8.36 18.38 -13.11
C GLN A 262 -6.86 18.70 -13.25
N VAL A 263 -5.99 17.90 -12.64
CA VAL A 263 -4.54 18.04 -12.75
C VAL A 263 -4.06 17.70 -14.16
N PHE A 264 -4.66 16.71 -14.81
CA PHE A 264 -4.39 16.37 -16.21
C PHE A 264 -4.88 17.44 -17.18
N GLN A 265 -5.98 18.13 -16.86
CA GLN A 265 -6.49 19.24 -17.67
C GLN A 265 -5.53 20.45 -17.65
N GLN A 266 -4.87 20.71 -16.51
CA GLN A 266 -3.85 21.78 -16.41
C GLN A 266 -2.56 21.47 -17.18
N LEU A 267 -2.21 20.19 -17.37
CA LEU A 267 -1.05 19.77 -18.18
C LEU A 267 -1.32 19.84 -19.69
N ASN A 268 -2.58 19.79 -20.11
CA ASN A 268 -2.99 19.83 -21.52
C ASN A 268 -3.32 21.23 -22.05
N LEU A 269 -3.26 22.26 -21.22
CA LEU A 269 -3.37 23.65 -21.69
C LEU A 269 -1.97 24.17 -22.03
N PRO A 270 -1.73 24.70 -23.25
CA PRO A 270 -0.50 25.43 -23.52
C PRO A 270 -0.39 26.55 -22.49
N ARG A 271 0.73 26.62 -21.76
CA ARG A 271 1.06 27.78 -20.94
C ARG A 271 1.22 28.96 -21.88
N ILE A 272 0.14 29.67 -22.17
CA ILE A 272 0.22 30.98 -22.77
C ILE A 272 0.84 31.86 -21.70
N ASN A 273 2.14 32.15 -21.89
CA ASN A 273 2.93 33.07 -21.09
C ASN A 273 2.15 34.38 -20.90
N SER A 274 1.61 34.61 -19.71
CA SER A 274 1.28 35.96 -19.27
C SER A 274 2.45 36.49 -18.44
N SER A 275 3.39 37.18 -19.10
CA SER A 275 4.19 38.35 -18.64
C SER A 275 5.48 38.45 -19.47
N PRO A 276 6.05 39.65 -19.77
CA PRO A 276 5.98 40.89 -18.98
C PRO A 276 5.85 42.21 -19.78
N GLY A 277 5.48 43.30 -19.10
CA GLY A 277 5.54 44.70 -19.60
C GLY A 277 4.29 45.47 -19.18
N ILE A 278 4.33 46.68 -18.61
CA ILE A 278 5.25 47.79 -18.81
C ILE A 278 5.27 48.63 -17.52
N GLN A 279 6.47 48.98 -17.06
CA GLN A 279 6.69 50.14 -16.20
C GLN A 279 6.15 51.39 -16.91
N HIS A 280 5.19 52.12 -16.33
CA HIS A 280 5.10 53.55 -16.59
C HIS A 280 5.06 54.33 -15.27
N ARG A 281 6.22 54.92 -15.00
CA ARG A 281 6.46 56.09 -14.17
C ARG A 281 5.80 57.29 -14.84
N SER A 282 4.88 57.98 -14.14
CA SER A 282 4.68 59.46 -14.15
C SER A 282 3.26 59.84 -13.71
N SER A 283 3.10 60.34 -12.49
CA SER A 283 2.51 61.65 -12.17
C SER A 283 2.93 62.01 -10.75
#